data_AF-A0A1F7F0X9-F1
#
_entry.id   AF-A0A1F7F0X9-F1
#
_cell.length_a   1.000
_cell.length_b   1.000
_cell.length_c   1.000
_cell.angle_alpha   90.00
_cell.angle_beta   90.00
_cell.angle_gamma   90.00
#
_symmetry.space_group_name_H-M   'P 1'
#
loop_
_entity.id
_entity.type
_entity.pdbx_description
1 polymer ?
#
loop_
_entity_poly.entity_id
_entity_poly.type
_entity_poly.pdbx_seq_one_letter_code
_entity_poly.pdbx_strand_id
1 'polypeptide(L)'
;MLAMERDVVALTDRLAGAMIAQMTTKALEDPLLRDEGKQMSRSQPQRMKNVGIRSVTIQPVRGEAFAVKTTYYHRKKKGSTPS
;
A
#
# COMPACT_ATOMS: atom_id res chain seq x y z
N MET A 1 -13.82 5.16 34.82
CA MET A 1 -13.21 6.11 33.84
C MET A 1 -12.58 5.37 32.67
N LEU A 2 -11.65 4.43 32.90
CA LEU A 2 -10.99 3.64 31.83
C LEU A 2 -11.90 2.78 30.93
N ALA A 3 -13.06 2.32 31.42
CA ALA A 3 -13.97 1.49 30.62
C ALA A 3 -14.63 2.28 29.47
N MET A 4 -15.13 3.48 29.77
CA MET A 4 -15.77 4.35 28.77
C MET A 4 -14.78 4.81 27.70
N GLU A 5 -13.55 5.13 28.08
CA GLU A 5 -12.48 5.48 27.11
C GLU A 5 -12.19 4.32 26.15
N ARG A 6 -12.09 3.09 26.68
CA ARG A 6 -11.88 1.88 25.86
C ARG A 6 -13.06 1.63 24.91
N ASP A 7 -14.29 1.85 25.37
CA ASP A 7 -15.48 1.70 24.54
C ASP A 7 -15.52 2.73 23.40
N VAL A 8 -15.14 3.99 23.69
CA VAL A 8 -15.02 5.04 22.68
C VAL A 8 -13.94 4.68 21.65
N VAL A 9 -12.76 4.21 22.09
CA VAL A 9 -11.70 3.75 21.19
C VAL A 9 -12.22 2.60 20.30
N ALA A 10 -12.85 1.59 20.88
CA ALA A 10 -13.38 0.45 20.12
C ALA A 10 -14.42 0.86 19.06
N LEU A 11 -15.32 1.80 19.40
CA LEU A 11 -16.31 2.32 18.45
C LEU A 11 -15.67 3.13 17.33
N THR A 12 -14.72 4.00 17.65
CA THR A 12 -13.99 4.78 16.63
C THR A 12 -13.14 3.89 15.72
N ASP A 13 -12.55 2.83 16.24
CA ASP A 13 -11.82 1.82 15.46
C ASP A 13 -12.72 1.09 14.48
N ARG A 14 -13.91 0.66 14.94
CA ARG A 14 -14.92 0.05 14.06
C ARG A 14 -15.37 1.00 12.96
N LEU A 15 -15.64 2.27 13.29
CA LEU A 15 -16.05 3.27 12.32
C LEU A 15 -14.95 3.52 11.28
N ALA A 16 -13.70 3.69 11.71
CA ALA A 16 -12.57 3.87 10.81
C ALA A 16 -12.37 2.66 9.89
N GLY A 17 -12.48 1.44 10.43
CA GLY A 17 -12.43 0.21 9.63
C GLY A 17 -13.51 0.17 8.56
N ALA A 18 -14.75 0.53 8.91
CA ALA A 18 -15.86 0.58 7.96
C ALA A 18 -15.63 1.62 6.85
N MET A 19 -15.11 2.81 7.20
CA MET A 19 -14.77 3.85 6.22
C MET A 19 -13.68 3.39 5.25
N ILE A 20 -12.61 2.78 5.76
CA ILE A 20 -11.51 2.24 4.93
C ILE A 20 -12.02 1.14 4.01
N ALA A 21 -12.86 0.24 4.52
CA ALA A 21 -13.46 -0.81 3.70
C ALA A 21 -14.30 -0.22 2.57
N GLN A 22 -15.17 0.74 2.86
CA GLN A 22 -15.99 1.40 1.85
C GLN A 22 -15.14 2.14 0.79
N MET A 23 -14.13 2.90 1.22
CA MET A 23 -13.21 3.58 0.30
C MET A 23 -12.48 2.59 -0.61
N THR A 24 -12.01 1.47 -0.05
CA THR A 24 -11.31 0.42 -0.79
C THR A 24 -12.23 -0.25 -1.79
N THR A 25 -13.45 -0.61 -1.40
CA THR A 25 -14.45 -1.20 -2.30
C THR A 25 -14.77 -0.26 -3.44
N LYS A 26 -15.02 1.03 -3.16
CA LYS A 26 -15.26 2.03 -4.21
C LYS A 26 -14.10 2.16 -5.18
N ALA A 27 -12.85 2.18 -4.69
CA ALA A 27 -11.68 2.24 -5.54
C ALA A 27 -11.52 0.99 -6.41
N LEU A 28 -11.89 -0.19 -5.91
CA LEU A 28 -11.85 -1.44 -6.68
C LEU A 28 -12.99 -1.57 -7.70
N GLU A 29 -14.11 -0.89 -7.45
CA GLU A 29 -15.27 -0.87 -8.34
C GLU A 29 -15.16 0.20 -9.44
N ASP A 30 -14.25 1.17 -9.29
CA ASP A 30 -13.98 2.20 -10.29
C ASP A 30 -13.52 1.55 -11.61
N PRO A 31 -14.30 1.68 -12.70
CA PRO A 31 -13.96 1.11 -13.99
C PRO A 31 -12.64 1.64 -14.56
N LEU A 32 -12.29 2.90 -14.29
CA LEU A 32 -11.04 3.51 -14.75
C LEU A 32 -9.85 2.86 -14.05
N LEU A 33 -9.91 2.71 -12.72
CA LEU A 33 -8.86 2.01 -11.96
C LEU A 33 -8.74 0.54 -12.36
N ARG A 34 -9.85 -0.13 -12.67
CA ARG A 34 -9.83 -1.50 -13.20
C ARG A 34 -9.12 -1.59 -14.53
N ASP A 35 -9.38 -0.67 -15.45
CA ASP A 35 -8.77 -0.69 -16.78
C ASP A 35 -7.30 -0.25 -16.74
N GLU A 36 -6.93 0.72 -15.92
CA GLU A 36 -5.54 1.06 -15.60
C GLU A 36 -4.81 -0.13 -14.97
N GLY A 37 -5.44 -0.86 -14.04
CA GLY A 37 -4.89 -2.07 -13.43
C GLY A 37 -4.66 -3.19 -14.45
N LYS A 38 -5.58 -3.38 -15.41
CA LYS A 38 -5.39 -4.32 -16.53
C LYS A 38 -4.25 -3.88 -17.45
N GLN A 39 -4.11 -2.60 -17.75
CA GLN A 39 -2.99 -2.09 -18.55
C GLN A 39 -1.66 -2.23 -17.80
N MET A 40 -1.65 -1.99 -16.49
CA MET A 40 -0.48 -2.15 -15.64
C MET A 40 -0.02 -3.60 -15.55
N SER A 41 -0.95 -4.55 -15.37
CA SER A 41 -0.63 -5.98 -15.34
C SER A 41 -0.17 -6.49 -16.70
N ARG A 42 -0.74 -6.01 -17.80
CA ARG A 42 -0.28 -6.34 -19.17
C ARG A 42 1.07 -5.74 -19.53
N SER A 43 1.48 -4.65 -18.89
CA SER A 43 2.78 -3.98 -19.13
C SER A 43 3.90 -4.44 -18.19
N GLN A 44 3.64 -5.44 -17.33
CA GLN A 44 4.56 -6.00 -16.34
C GLN A 44 4.56 -7.55 -16.39
N PRO A 45 5.63 -8.26 -15.96
CA PRO A 45 6.78 -7.76 -15.22
C PRO A 45 7.89 -7.23 -16.13
N GLN A 46 8.20 -5.94 -15.99
CA GLN A 46 9.45 -5.39 -16.51
C GLN A 46 10.60 -5.95 -15.67
N ARG A 47 11.77 -6.17 -16.27
CA ARG A 47 12.96 -6.64 -15.53
C ARG A 47 13.25 -5.67 -14.36
N MET A 48 13.09 -6.15 -13.14
CA MET A 48 13.41 -5.41 -11.92
C MET A 48 14.83 -5.74 -11.46
N LYS A 49 15.52 -4.76 -10.88
CA LYS A 49 16.84 -4.96 -10.26
C LYS A 49 16.65 -5.12 -8.76
N ASN A 50 17.16 -6.22 -8.20
CA ASN A 50 17.25 -6.41 -6.76
C ASN A 50 18.29 -5.42 -6.19
N VAL A 51 17.89 -4.64 -5.19
CA VAL A 51 18.70 -3.59 -4.54
C VAL A 51 19.19 -4.03 -3.16
N GLY A 52 18.90 -5.29 -2.79
CA GLY A 52 19.16 -5.86 -1.48
C GLY A 52 18.12 -5.45 -0.45
N ILE A 53 18.41 -5.79 0.82
CA ILE A 53 17.59 -5.43 1.96
C ILE A 53 17.71 -3.92 2.21
N ARG A 54 16.58 -3.22 2.22
CA ARG A 54 16.50 -1.78 2.54
C ARG A 54 15.50 -1.56 3.66
N SER A 55 15.75 -0.52 4.45
CA SER A 55 14.74 0.00 5.38
C SER A 55 13.76 0.85 4.57
N VAL A 56 12.48 0.53 4.63
CA VAL A 56 11.40 1.30 4.01
C VAL A 56 10.39 1.69 5.06
N THR A 57 9.83 2.89 4.92
CA THR A 57 8.80 3.39 5.83
C THR A 57 7.43 3.12 5.22
N ILE A 58 6.58 2.42 5.96
CA ILE A 58 5.18 2.21 5.60
C ILE A 58 4.35 3.29 6.29
N GLN A 59 3.59 4.03 5.50
CA GLN A 59 2.62 5.01 5.98
C GLN A 59 1.22 4.38 5.94
N PRO A 60 0.68 3.87 7.06
CA PRO A 60 -0.68 3.38 7.09
C PRO A 60 -1.68 4.55 6.99
N VAL A 61 -2.92 4.23 6.57
CA VAL A 61 -4.03 5.19 6.53
C VAL A 61 -4.34 5.76 7.92
N ARG A 62 -4.07 4.97 8.98
CA ARG A 62 -4.23 5.38 10.37
C ARG A 62 -3.10 4.80 11.22
N GLY A 63 -2.65 5.59 12.21
CA GLY A 63 -1.53 5.24 13.08
C GLY A 63 -0.21 5.84 12.60
N GLU A 64 0.84 5.58 13.37
CA GLU A 64 2.18 6.09 13.07
C GLU A 64 2.84 5.31 11.92
N ALA A 65 3.67 6.02 11.17
CA ALA A 65 4.51 5.39 10.17
C ALA A 65 5.53 4.46 10.85
N PHE A 66 5.80 3.31 10.24
CA PHE A 66 6.76 2.34 10.80
C PHE A 66 7.74 1.85 9.75
N ALA A 67 8.97 1.59 10.19
CA ALA A 67 10.04 1.11 9.33
C ALA A 67 10.05 -0.42 9.29
N VAL A 68 10.18 -0.99 8.09
CA VAL A 68 10.40 -2.43 7.88
C VAL A 68 11.64 -2.65 7.03
N LYS A 69 12.37 -3.74 7.31
CA LYS A 69 13.47 -4.21 6.46
C LYS A 69 12.90 -5.20 5.45
N THR A 70 13.01 -4.88 4.16
CA THR A 70 12.53 -5.75 3.08
C THR A 70 13.46 -5.71 1.88
N THR A 71 13.43 -6.75 1.05
CA THR A 71 14.15 -6.77 -0.22
C THR A 71 13.49 -5.80 -1.18
N TYR A 72 14.19 -4.72 -1.51
CA TYR A 72 13.67 -3.67 -2.37
C TYR A 72 14.04 -3.95 -3.82
N TYR A 73 13.07 -3.75 -4.72
CA TYR A 73 13.24 -3.91 -6.16
C TYR A 73 12.91 -2.60 -6.86
N HIS A 74 13.77 -2.14 -7.76
CA HIS A 74 13.48 -0.97 -8.61
C HIS A 74 13.40 -1.39 -10.08
N ARG A 75 12.65 -0.63 -10.89
CA ARG A 75 12.62 -0.85 -12.35
C ARG A 75 14.01 -0.62 -12.95
N LYS A 76 14.50 -1.55 -13.78
CA LYS A 76 15.74 -1.29 -14.54
C LYS A 76 15.43 -0.22 -15.59
N LYS A 77 16.09 0.94 -15.52
CA LYS A 77 15.96 1.98 -16.58
C LYS A 77 16.35 1.34 -17.92
N LYS A 78 15.44 1.42 -18.91
CA LYS A 78 15.71 1.02 -20.30
C LYS A 78 16.83 1.93 -20.81
N GLY A 79 18.04 1.39 -20.96
CA GLY A 79 19.26 2.15 -21.29
C GLY A 79 20.44 2.01 -20.31
N SER A 80 20.30 1.30 -19.19
CA SER A 80 21.46 0.92 -18.36
C SER A 80 22.19 -0.30 -18.97
N THR A 81 23.05 -0.02 -19.94
CA THR A 81 24.08 -0.93 -20.45
C THR A 81 24.90 -1.45 -19.25
N PRO A 82 25.15 -2.77 -19.14
CA PRO A 82 26.11 -3.26 -18.16
C PRO A 82 27.51 -2.85 -18.63
N SER A 83 28.18 -2.03 -17.82
CA SER A 83 29.64 -1.83 -17.87
C SER A 83 30.34 -3.03 -17.25
#